data_AF-A0A0J7YQE2-F1
#
_entry.id   AF-A0A0J7YQE2-F1
#
_cell.length_a   1.000
_cell.length_b   1.000
_cell.length_c   1.000
_cell.angle_alpha   90.00
_cell.angle_beta   90.00
_cell.angle_gamma   90.00
#
_symmetry.space_group_name_H-M   'P 1'
#
loop_
_entity.id
_entity.type
_entity.pdbx_description
1 polymer ?
#
loop_
_entity_poly.entity_id
_entity_poly.type
_entity_poly.pdbx_seq_one_letter_code
_entity_poly.pdbx_strand_id
1 'polypeptide(L)'
;YPDSDSSFAALRAANRALGESCRDLTGPLADHMDTGSVVRDMDAIRAGLGEKRISYYGVSYGTAIGQQYAERYPHRVRAMTLDSNMDHSL
;
A
#
# COMPACT_ATOMS: atom_id res chain seq x y z
N TYR A 1 -13.77 -7.85 -21.62
CA TYR A 1 -12.32 -8.11 -21.68
C TYR A 1 -11.92 -8.09 -23.15
N PRO A 2 -10.71 -7.62 -23.55
CA PRO A 2 -10.33 -7.55 -24.96
C PRO A 2 -10.48 -8.90 -25.66
N ASP A 3 -10.99 -8.85 -26.88
CA ASP A 3 -11.43 -9.97 -27.73
C ASP A 3 -10.65 -10.06 -29.05
N SER A 4 -9.75 -9.12 -29.30
CA SER A 4 -8.94 -9.01 -30.51
C SER A 4 -7.63 -8.29 -30.23
N ASP A 5 -6.64 -8.43 -31.11
CA ASP A 5 -5.36 -7.75 -30.98
C ASP A 5 -5.52 -6.22 -30.99
N SER A 6 -6.46 -5.70 -31.79
CA SER A 6 -6.74 -4.27 -31.85
C SER A 6 -7.39 -3.77 -30.55
N SER A 7 -8.35 -4.52 -29.98
CA SER A 7 -8.97 -4.14 -28.71
C SER A 7 -7.99 -4.27 -27.53
N PHE A 8 -7.07 -5.25 -27.56
CA PHE A 8 -5.98 -5.36 -26.59
C PHE A 8 -4.97 -4.19 -26.73
N ALA A 9 -4.58 -3.83 -27.95
CA ALA A 9 -3.68 -2.70 -28.19
C ALA A 9 -4.29 -1.37 -27.71
N ALA A 10 -5.59 -1.16 -27.96
CA ALA A 10 -6.32 0.01 -27.47
C ALA A 10 -6.37 0.06 -25.93
N LEU A 11 -6.67 -1.07 -25.28
CA LEU A 11 -6.65 -1.15 -23.80
C LEU A 11 -5.27 -0.84 -23.23
N ARG A 12 -4.20 -1.36 -23.84
CA ARG A 12 -2.82 -1.07 -23.42
C ARG A 12 -2.47 0.41 -23.58
N ALA A 13 -2.85 1.02 -24.70
CA ALA A 13 -2.62 2.45 -24.93
C ALA A 13 -3.39 3.31 -23.90
N ALA A 14 -4.64 2.96 -23.62
CA ALA A 14 -5.45 3.63 -22.60
C ALA A 14 -4.85 3.51 -21.19
N ASN A 15 -4.40 2.32 -20.79
CA ASN A 15 -3.77 2.10 -19.49
C ASN A 15 -2.44 2.87 -19.34
N ARG A 16 -1.65 2.96 -20.42
CA ARG A 16 -0.43 3.77 -20.44
C ARG A 16 -0.75 5.25 -20.24
N ALA A 17 -1.67 5.79 -21.05
CA ALA A 17 -2.06 7.19 -20.97
C ALA A 17 -2.63 7.54 -19.58
N LEU A 18 -3.42 6.62 -18.99
CA LEU A 18 -3.91 6.76 -17.62
C LEU A 18 -2.76 6.84 -16.61
N GLY A 19 -1.81 5.89 -16.65
CA GLY A 19 -0.66 5.88 -15.75
C GLY A 19 0.22 7.12 -15.85
N GLU A 20 0.49 7.58 -17.08
CA GLU A 20 1.22 8.83 -17.35
C GLU A 20 0.46 10.04 -16.77
N SER A 21 -0.85 10.14 -17.01
CA SER A 21 -1.67 11.22 -16.47
C SER A 21 -1.70 11.26 -14.94
N CYS A 22 -1.74 10.10 -14.27
CA CYS A 22 -1.68 10.02 -12.82
C CYS A 22 -0.35 10.59 -12.29
N ARG A 23 0.76 10.25 -12.95
CA ARG A 23 2.09 10.77 -12.59
C ARG A 23 2.19 12.26 -12.84
N ASP A 24 1.74 12.75 -13.99
CA ASP A 24 1.80 14.17 -14.33
C ASP A 24 0.97 15.05 -13.37
N LEU A 25 -0.20 14.57 -12.98
CA LEU A 25 -1.10 15.28 -12.05
C LEU A 25 -0.64 15.20 -10.59
N THR A 26 0.03 14.12 -10.20
CA THR A 26 0.47 13.88 -8.81
C THR A 26 1.89 14.41 -8.55
N GLY A 27 2.72 14.46 -9.58
CA GLY A 27 4.11 14.87 -9.49
C GLY A 27 4.97 13.88 -8.68
N PRO A 28 6.05 14.36 -8.03
CA PRO A 28 7.01 13.51 -7.31
C PRO A 28 6.42 12.65 -6.20
N LEU A 29 5.24 13.02 -5.67
CA LEU A 29 4.56 12.22 -4.63
C LEU A 29 4.22 10.81 -5.13
N ALA A 30 4.03 10.62 -6.44
CA ALA A 30 3.75 9.31 -7.03
C ALA A 30 4.82 8.25 -6.70
N ASP A 31 6.07 8.68 -6.43
CA ASP A 31 7.18 7.80 -6.07
C ASP A 31 7.14 7.33 -4.59
N HIS A 32 6.15 7.79 -3.82
CA HIS A 32 5.99 7.51 -2.39
C HIS A 32 4.58 7.06 -2.00
N MET A 33 3.71 6.73 -2.97
CA MET A 33 2.36 6.22 -2.72
C MET A 33 2.29 4.69 -2.57
N ASP A 34 3.37 4.08 -2.06
CA ASP A 34 3.49 2.64 -1.84
C ASP A 34 3.18 2.22 -0.38
N THR A 35 2.94 0.92 -0.17
CA THR A 35 2.66 0.35 1.16
C THR A 35 3.80 0.59 2.16
N GLY A 36 5.05 0.55 1.72
CA GLY A 36 6.22 0.75 2.56
C GLY A 36 6.34 2.20 3.05
N SER A 37 5.87 3.17 2.26
CA SER A 37 5.69 4.56 2.68
C SER A 37 4.63 4.67 3.77
N VAL A 38 3.46 4.05 3.59
CA VAL A 38 2.41 4.00 4.62
C VAL A 38 2.90 3.35 5.92
N VAL A 39 3.71 2.29 5.85
CA VAL A 39 4.31 1.66 7.03
C VAL A 39 5.22 2.62 7.82
N ARG A 40 6.01 3.46 7.12
CA ARG A 40 6.81 4.50 7.78
C ARG A 40 5.92 5.56 8.42
N ASP A 41 4.85 5.95 7.73
CA ASP A 41 3.90 6.94 8.25
C ASP A 41 3.19 6.42 9.50
N MET A 42 2.80 5.14 9.53
CA MET A 42 2.25 4.51 10.73
C MET A 42 3.20 4.58 11.93
N ASP A 43 4.51 4.39 11.72
CA ASP A 43 5.50 4.52 12.79
C ASP A 43 5.71 5.98 13.22
N ALA A 44 5.67 6.93 12.27
CA ALA A 44 5.71 8.34 12.57
C ALA A 44 4.48 8.78 13.38
N ILE A 45 3.28 8.28 13.05
CA ILE A 45 2.05 8.52 13.81
C ILE A 45 2.18 7.95 15.22
N ARG A 46 2.64 6.70 15.39
CA ARG A 46 2.94 6.13 16.71
C ARG A 46 3.85 7.06 17.52
N ALA A 47 4.95 7.50 16.92
CA ALA A 47 5.92 8.37 17.59
C ALA A 47 5.31 9.73 17.96
N GLY A 48 4.55 10.35 17.05
CA GLY A 48 3.86 11.62 17.29
C GLY A 48 2.81 11.54 18.39
N LEU A 49 2.19 10.38 18.58
CA LEU A 49 1.29 10.09 19.71
C LEU A 49 2.03 9.79 21.03
N GLY A 50 3.37 9.72 21.02
CA GLY A 50 4.18 9.38 22.20
C GLY A 50 4.13 7.88 22.59
N GLU A 51 3.56 7.04 21.73
CA GLU A 51 3.33 5.63 22.03
C GLU A 51 4.59 4.78 21.86
N LYS A 52 4.90 3.90 22.82
CA LYS A 52 6.04 2.98 22.68
C LYS A 52 5.73 1.83 21.71
N ARG A 53 4.47 1.39 21.67
CA ARG A 53 3.96 0.30 20.83
C ARG A 53 2.52 0.59 20.39
N ILE A 54 2.11 0.12 19.21
CA ILE A 54 0.74 0.28 18.71
C ILE A 54 -0.12 -0.97 18.88
N SER A 55 -1.44 -0.78 18.96
CA SER A 55 -2.41 -1.82 18.65
C SER A 55 -2.99 -1.53 17.28
N TYR A 56 -3.02 -2.52 16.38
CA TYR A 56 -3.48 -2.33 15.01
C TYR A 56 -4.61 -3.29 14.66
N TYR A 57 -5.65 -2.78 14.02
CA TYR A 57 -6.69 -3.58 13.38
C TYR A 57 -6.67 -3.29 11.89
N GLY A 58 -6.32 -4.30 11.09
CA GLY A 58 -6.24 -4.20 9.63
C GLY A 58 -7.31 -5.05 8.96
N VAL A 59 -7.94 -4.51 7.91
CA VAL A 59 -8.93 -5.22 7.11
C VAL A 59 -8.52 -5.14 5.63
N SER A 60 -8.67 -6.25 4.89
CA SER A 60 -8.38 -6.29 3.45
C SER A 60 -6.95 -5.80 3.17
N TYR A 61 -6.74 -4.80 2.30
CA TYR A 61 -5.42 -4.22 2.04
C TYR A 61 -4.68 -3.73 3.30
N GLY A 62 -5.42 -3.33 4.35
CA GLY A 62 -4.84 -3.01 5.66
C GLY A 62 -4.09 -4.17 6.30
N THR A 63 -4.41 -5.42 5.94
CA THR A 63 -3.67 -6.59 6.42
C THR A 63 -2.23 -6.62 5.91
N ALA A 64 -2.01 -6.31 4.62
CA ALA A 64 -0.67 -6.19 4.04
C ALA A 64 0.15 -5.07 4.70
N ILE A 65 -0.50 -3.93 5.00
CA ILE A 65 0.14 -2.84 5.75
C ILE A 65 0.54 -3.33 7.16
N GLY A 66 -0.37 -3.99 7.87
CA GLY A 66 -0.12 -4.52 9.22
C GLY A 66 1.01 -5.55 9.25
N GLN A 67 1.03 -6.48 8.30
CA GLN A 67 2.08 -7.48 8.16
C GLN A 67 3.44 -6.81 7.92
N GLN A 68 3.55 -5.92 6.94
CA GLN A 68 4.80 -5.20 6.66
C GLN A 68 5.25 -4.30 7.83
N TYR A 69 4.31 -3.73 8.59
CA TYR A 69 4.65 -3.00 9.82
C TYR A 69 5.24 -3.94 10.88
N ALA A 70 4.64 -5.11 11.08
CA ALA A 70 5.13 -6.11 12.03
C ALA A 70 6.50 -6.67 11.63
N GLU A 71 6.76 -6.86 10.33
CA GLU A 71 8.06 -7.29 9.80
C GLU A 71 9.14 -6.22 10.01
N ARG A 72 8.82 -4.96 9.72
CA ARG A 72 9.78 -3.85 9.79
C ARG A 72 10.04 -3.36 11.23
N TYR A 73 9.01 -3.38 12.07
CA TYR A 73 9.04 -2.86 13.44
C TYR A 73 8.46 -3.84 14.48
N PRO A 74 8.98 -5.08 14.57
CA PRO A 74 8.37 -6.14 15.38
C PRO A 74 8.27 -5.76 16.87
N HIS A 75 9.25 -5.04 17.40
CA HIS A 75 9.27 -4.60 18.80
C HIS A 75 8.30 -3.45 19.11
N ARG A 76 7.66 -2.87 18.09
CA ARG A 76 6.73 -1.73 18.21
C ARG A 76 5.26 -2.16 18.11
N VAL A 77 4.98 -3.45 18.04
CA VAL A 77 3.62 -4.00 18.06
C VAL A 77 3.25 -4.45 19.48
N ARG A 78 2.11 -3.98 19.99
CA ARG A 78 1.51 -4.46 21.25
C ARG A 78 0.52 -5.58 20.99
N ALA A 79 -0.37 -5.38 20.03
CA ALA A 79 -1.40 -6.33 19.61
C ALA A 79 -1.77 -6.04 18.16
N MET A 80 -2.16 -7.06 17.42
CA MET A 80 -2.55 -6.90 16.02
C MET A 80 -3.64 -7.91 15.67
N THR A 81 -4.71 -7.44 15.03
CA THR A 81 -5.74 -8.29 14.43
C THR A 81 -5.81 -7.95 12.96
N LEU A 82 -5.74 -8.98 12.11
CA LEU A 82 -5.81 -8.85 10.67
C LEU A 82 -6.99 -9.67 10.17
N ASP A 83 -7.95 -9.01 9.54
CA ASP A 83 -9.19 -9.62 9.05
C ASP A 83 -9.24 -9.58 7.51
N SER A 84 -9.61 -10.71 6.90
CA SER A 84 -9.62 -10.90 5.44
C SER A 84 -8.23 -10.68 4.83
N ASN A 85 -7.27 -11.51 5.28
CA ASN A 85 -5.85 -11.39 4.97
C ASN A 85 -5.55 -11.40 3.47
N MET A 86 -4.73 -10.44 3.04
CA MET A 86 -4.01 -10.52 1.78
C MET A 86 -2.69 -11.27 2.01
N ASP A 87 -2.42 -12.22 1.13
CA ASP A 87 -1.10 -12.82 1.04
C ASP A 87 -0.18 -11.88 0.27
N HIS A 88 0.96 -11.53 0.86
CA HIS A 88 2.02 -10.77 0.21
C HIS A 88 3.35 -11.53 0.21
N SER A 89 3.31 -12.83 0.53
CA SER A 89 4.38 -13.76 0.20
C SER A 89 4.32 -14.10 -1.30
N LEU A 90 5.48 -14.41 -1.89
CA LEU A 90 5.65 -14.70 -3.31
C LEU A 90 4.98 -16.02 -3.71
#